data_AF-A0A1S3DM04-F1
#
_entry.id   AF-A0A1S3DM04-F1
#
_cell.length_a   1.000
_cell.length_b   1.000
_cell.length_c   1.000
_cell.angle_alpha   90.00
_cell.angle_beta   90.00
_cell.angle_gamma   90.00
#
_symmetry.space_group_name_H-M   'P 1'
#
loop_
_entity.id
_entity.type
_entity.pdbx_description
1 polymer ?
#
loop_
_entity_poly.entity_id
_entity_poly.type
_entity_poly.pdbx_seq_one_letter_code
_entity_poly.pdbx_strand_id
1 'polypeptide(L)'
;VKSSNLVSQYSSGSSSQNISGNVPGLSEKVLAVPKSAVGPGASKSSDYKNPEYFSYNKNSYFEAEIEMLKYRCPQPKAKESRVHK
;
A
#
# COMPACT_ATOMS: atom_id res chain seq x y z
N VAL A 1 30.56 -32.22 -7.86
CA VAL A 1 29.82 -31.05 -7.32
C VAL A 1 29.41 -30.13 -8.47
N LYS A 2 28.17 -30.26 -8.96
CA LYS A 2 27.57 -29.35 -9.96
C LYS A 2 26.22 -28.90 -9.40
N SER A 3 26.16 -27.63 -9.04
CA SER A 3 24.98 -26.93 -8.53
C SER A 3 23.93 -26.79 -9.65
N SER A 4 22.65 -26.99 -9.34
CA SER A 4 21.55 -26.55 -10.20
C SER A 4 20.56 -25.73 -9.36
N ASN A 5 20.58 -24.42 -9.59
CA ASN A 5 19.57 -23.49 -9.12
C ASN A 5 18.26 -23.76 -9.87
N LEU A 6 17.20 -24.11 -9.16
CA LEU A 6 15.85 -24.15 -9.69
C LEU A 6 15.13 -22.84 -9.33
N VAL A 7 15.38 -21.78 -10.11
CA VAL A 7 14.46 -20.64 -10.19
C VAL A 7 13.32 -21.08 -11.09
N SER A 8 12.18 -21.36 -10.48
CA SER A 8 10.95 -21.63 -11.21
C SER A 8 10.16 -20.33 -11.29
N GLN A 9 10.24 -19.69 -12.45
CA GLN A 9 9.39 -18.57 -12.85
C GLN A 9 7.98 -19.11 -13.12
N TYR A 10 7.00 -18.75 -12.29
CA TYR A 10 5.60 -19.05 -12.56
C TYR A 10 4.89 -17.75 -12.97
N SER A 11 4.69 -17.60 -14.27
CA SER A 11 3.79 -16.61 -14.86
C SER A 11 2.37 -17.15 -14.81
N SER A 12 1.44 -16.45 -14.14
CA SER A 12 0.00 -16.63 -14.38
C SER A 12 -0.85 -15.55 -13.69
N GLY A 13 -1.63 -14.83 -14.50
CA GLY A 13 -2.95 -14.31 -14.10
C GLY A 13 -3.03 -12.89 -13.57
N SER A 14 -2.64 -11.89 -14.37
CA SER A 14 -2.92 -10.48 -14.12
C SER A 14 -4.41 -10.16 -14.33
N SER A 15 -5.23 -10.15 -13.27
CA SER A 15 -6.49 -9.39 -13.28
C SER A 15 -6.21 -7.96 -12.80
N SER A 16 -5.77 -7.11 -13.74
CA SER A 16 -5.73 -5.66 -13.55
C SER A 16 -7.16 -5.17 -13.37
N GLN A 17 -7.62 -5.08 -12.12
CA GLN A 17 -8.90 -4.42 -11.83
C GLN A 17 -8.71 -2.95 -12.16
N ASN A 18 -9.36 -2.50 -13.23
CA ASN A 18 -9.40 -1.11 -13.65
C ASN A 18 -10.34 -0.39 -12.67
N ILE A 19 -9.77 0.28 -11.66
CA ILE A 19 -10.54 0.93 -10.59
C ILE A 19 -11.15 2.23 -11.16
N SER A 20 -12.46 2.23 -11.43
CA SER A 20 -13.19 3.42 -11.86
C SER A 20 -13.35 4.43 -10.71
N GLY A 21 -13.19 5.71 -11.04
CA GLY A 21 -12.98 6.83 -10.12
C GLY A 21 -14.05 7.10 -9.05
N ASN A 22 -13.57 7.36 -7.84
CA ASN A 22 -13.48 8.72 -7.26
C ASN A 22 -12.78 8.69 -5.88
N VAL A 23 -12.60 7.50 -5.30
CA VAL A 23 -11.58 7.27 -4.26
C VAL A 23 -10.68 6.14 -4.77
N PRO A 24 -9.69 6.47 -5.61
CA PRO A 24 -8.65 5.52 -5.97
C PRO A 24 -7.99 5.00 -4.69
N GLY A 25 -7.54 3.74 -4.71
CA GLY A 25 -6.66 3.25 -3.67
C GLY A 25 -5.49 4.21 -3.42
N LEU A 26 -4.90 4.11 -2.23
CA LEU A 26 -3.74 4.92 -1.85
C LEU A 26 -2.70 4.88 -2.98
N SER A 27 -2.04 6.01 -3.26
CA SER A 27 -1.12 6.05 -4.40
C SER A 27 0.02 5.03 -4.24
N GLU A 28 0.76 4.79 -5.32
CA GLU A 28 1.94 3.91 -5.28
C GLU A 28 3.00 4.36 -4.26
N LYS A 29 2.97 5.63 -3.80
CA LYS A 29 3.82 6.12 -2.71
C LYS A 29 3.49 5.48 -1.37
N VAL A 30 2.21 5.22 -1.14
CA VAL A 30 1.69 4.60 0.08
C VAL A 30 1.78 3.09 0.00
N LEU A 31 1.30 2.52 -1.11
CA LEU A 31 1.27 1.08 -1.33
C LEU A 31 1.47 0.77 -2.81
N ALA A 32 2.63 0.19 -3.13
CA ALA A 32 2.86 -0.39 -4.45
C ALA A 32 2.17 -1.76 -4.50
N VAL A 33 1.02 -1.85 -5.16
CA VAL A 33 0.28 -3.12 -5.28
C VAL A 33 1.12 -4.12 -6.06
N PRO A 34 1.54 -5.23 -5.43
CA PRO A 34 2.42 -6.18 -6.07
C PRO A 34 1.65 -6.96 -7.14
N LYS A 35 2.20 -6.99 -8.37
CA LYS A 35 1.66 -7.79 -9.48
C LYS A 35 2.08 -9.26 -9.41
N SER A 36 3.05 -9.56 -8.55
CA SER A 36 3.61 -10.89 -8.32
C SER A 36 3.53 -11.26 -6.83
N ALA A 37 3.65 -12.54 -6.51
CA ALA A 37 3.75 -12.97 -5.11
C ALA A 37 4.93 -12.26 -4.42
N VAL A 38 4.66 -11.71 -3.24
CA VAL A 38 5.64 -10.96 -2.42
C VAL A 38 6.42 -11.85 -1.45
N GLY A 39 6.08 -13.13 -1.41
CA GLY A 39 6.73 -14.14 -0.59
C GLY A 39 6.06 -15.52 -0.76
N PRO A 40 6.67 -16.60 -0.24
CA PRO A 40 6.10 -17.93 -0.28
C PRO A 40 4.73 -17.96 0.40
N GLY A 41 3.69 -18.34 -0.33
CA GLY A 41 2.33 -18.37 0.21
C GLY A 41 1.69 -17.00 0.44
N ALA A 42 2.27 -15.90 -0.03
CA ALA A 42 1.67 -14.57 0.03
C ALA A 42 0.98 -14.23 -1.30
N SER A 43 -0.24 -14.78 -1.46
CA SER A 43 -1.10 -14.55 -2.62
C SER A 43 -2.54 -14.36 -2.19
N LYS A 44 -3.34 -13.59 -2.95
CA LYS A 44 -4.78 -13.41 -2.66
C LYS A 44 -5.56 -14.72 -2.63
N SER A 45 -5.08 -15.71 -3.37
CA SER A 45 -5.68 -17.05 -3.44
C SER A 45 -5.16 -17.99 -2.35
N SER A 46 -4.14 -17.60 -1.60
CA SER A 46 -3.57 -18.40 -0.50
C SER A 46 -4.38 -18.26 0.80
N ASP A 47 -3.94 -18.92 1.87
CA ASP A 47 -4.55 -18.83 3.20
C ASP A 47 -4.42 -17.42 3.80
N TYR A 48 -3.29 -16.74 3.57
CA TYR A 48 -3.09 -15.37 4.03
C TYR A 48 -3.68 -14.36 3.04
N LYS A 49 -4.73 -13.66 3.47
CA LYS A 49 -5.56 -12.83 2.57
C LYS A 49 -5.04 -11.40 2.33
N ASN A 50 -3.99 -10.97 3.01
CA ASN A 50 -3.46 -9.60 2.91
C ASN A 50 -1.98 -9.53 2.48
N PRO A 51 -1.61 -10.06 1.30
CA PRO A 51 -0.23 -10.04 0.83
C PRO A 51 0.33 -8.61 0.69
N GLU A 52 -0.52 -7.59 0.49
CA GLU A 52 -0.12 -6.19 0.39
C GLU A 52 0.66 -5.68 1.62
N TYR A 53 0.46 -6.30 2.79
CA TYR A 53 1.20 -5.98 4.00
C TYR A 53 2.73 -6.03 3.81
N PHE A 54 3.22 -6.94 2.97
CA PHE A 54 4.66 -7.09 2.73
C PHE A 54 5.24 -6.01 1.80
N SER A 55 4.40 -5.19 1.16
CA SER A 55 4.81 -4.16 0.21
C SER A 55 4.89 -2.76 0.81
N TYR A 56 4.63 -2.59 2.10
CA TYR A 56 4.81 -1.31 2.78
C TYR A 56 6.30 -0.95 2.95
N ASN A 57 6.57 0.36 2.96
CA ASN A 57 7.88 0.92 3.25
C ASN A 57 7.81 1.84 4.47
N LYS A 58 8.98 2.33 4.93
CA LYS A 58 9.09 3.18 6.14
C LYS A 58 8.26 4.47 6.06
N ASN A 59 7.97 4.95 4.86
CA ASN A 59 7.26 6.20 4.62
C ASN A 59 5.78 6.01 4.31
N SER A 60 5.31 4.78 4.07
CA SER A 60 3.93 4.47 3.68
C SER A 60 2.89 5.12 4.60
N TYR A 61 3.15 5.12 5.92
CA TYR A 61 2.27 5.76 6.89
C TYR A 61 2.15 7.28 6.67
N PHE A 62 3.27 7.97 6.48
CA PHE A 62 3.28 9.42 6.31
C PHE A 62 2.67 9.84 4.98
N GLU A 63 2.93 9.09 3.91
CA GLU A 63 2.30 9.33 2.61
C GLU A 63 0.78 9.16 2.69
N ALA A 64 0.30 8.15 3.42
CA ALA A 64 -1.14 7.93 3.63
C ALA A 64 -1.77 9.11 4.40
N GLU A 65 -1.07 9.63 5.41
CA GLU A 65 -1.52 10.81 6.14
C GLU A 65 -1.66 12.02 5.20
N ILE A 66 -0.63 12.31 4.40
CA ILE A 66 -0.63 13.42 3.43
C ILE A 66 -1.80 13.29 2.45
N GLU A 67 -2.02 12.11 1.89
CA GLU A 67 -3.12 11.86 0.95
C GLU A 67 -4.51 12.01 1.57
N MET A 68 -4.65 11.64 2.84
CA MET A 68 -5.90 11.73 3.57
C MET A 68 -6.21 13.13 4.12
N LEU A 69 -5.22 14.03 4.23
CA LEU A 69 -5.41 15.39 4.77
C LEU A 69 -6.53 16.16 4.07
N LYS A 70 -6.64 16.06 2.74
CA LYS A 70 -7.68 16.76 1.95
C LYS A 70 -9.11 16.34 2.29
N TYR A 71 -9.29 15.15 2.87
CA TYR A 71 -10.59 14.59 3.23
C TYR A 71 -10.92 14.78 4.72
N ARG A 72 -10.00 15.34 5.52
CA ARG A 72 -10.24 15.59 6.94
C ARG A 72 -11.17 16.79 7.12
N CYS A 73 -11.92 16.79 8.23
CA CYS A 73 -12.63 17.98 8.67
C CYS A 73 -11.64 19.10 9.06
N PRO A 74 -12.05 20.37 8.98
CA PRO A 74 -11.20 21.48 9.43
C PRO A 74 -10.90 21.32 10.92
N GLN A 75 -9.65 21.60 11.31
CA GLN A 75 -9.29 21.54 12.71
C GLN A 75 -10.10 22.56 13.52
N PRO A 76 -10.62 22.19 14.69
CA PRO A 76 -11.27 23.13 15.58
C PRO A 76 -10.25 24.19 16.01
N LYS A 77 -10.70 25.44 16.13
CA LYS A 77 -9.87 26.56 16.58
C LYS A 77 -10.35 27.02 17.94
N ALA A 78 -9.41 27.27 18.85
CA ALA A 78 -9.70 27.99 20.08
C ALA A 78 -10.15 29.42 19.74
N LYS A 79 -11.04 29.99 20.56
CA LYS A 79 -11.52 31.38 20.37
C LYS A 79 -10.40 32.41 20.52
N GLU A 80 -9.40 32.08 21.34
CA GLU A 80 -8.18 32.86 21.52
C GLU A 80 -6.98 31.94 21.20
N SER A 81 -6.13 32.38 20.27
CA SER A 81 -4.83 31.73 20.09
C SER A 81 -3.95 32.11 21.26
N ARG A 82 -3.18 31.15 21.79
CA ARG A 82 -2.23 31.40 22.88
C ARG A 82 -1.14 32.36 22.39
N VAL A 83 -1.36 33.66 22.55
CA VAL A 83 -0.33 34.69 22.34
C VAL A 83 0.70 34.49 23.43
N HIS A 84 1.89 34.02 23.06
CA HIS A 84 3.02 34.03 23.97
C HIS A 84 3.52 35.48 24.05
N LYS A 85 3.30 36.11 25.20
CA LYS A 85 3.97 37.36 25.57
C LYS A 85 5.43 37.09 25.86
#